data_AF-A0A9E3TCU2-F1
#
_entry.id   AF-A0A9E3TCU2-F1
#
_cell.length_a   1.000
_cell.length_b   1.000
_cell.length_c   1.000
_cell.angle_alpha   90.00
_cell.angle_beta   90.00
_cell.angle_gamma   90.00
#
_symmetry.space_group_name_H-M   'P 1'
#
loop_
_entity.id
_entity.type
_entity.pdbx_description
1 polymer ?
#
loop_
_entity_poly.entity_id
_entity_poly.type
_entity_poly.pdbx_seq_one_letter_code
_entity_poly.pdbx_strand_id
1 'polypeptide(L)' 'MIIAFLNAGEEVKYVAKNWYPIIDKDKCIQCYQCVNFCPHDVYTIGDDGYPDVVNPD' A
#
# COMPACT_ATOMS: atom_id res chain seq x y z
N MET A 1 5.62 -16.24 1.60
CA MET A 1 6.30 -15.08 1.01
C MET A 1 5.74 -14.93 -0.39
N ILE A 2 4.63 -14.20 -0.54
CA ILE A 2 4.01 -14.02 -1.87
C ILE A 2 4.82 -12.94 -2.55
N ILE A 3 5.84 -13.40 -3.28
CA ILE A 3 6.39 -12.68 -4.42
C ILE A 3 5.20 -12.63 -5.38
N ALA A 4 4.59 -11.46 -5.54
CA ALA A 4 3.54 -11.28 -6.54
C ALA A 4 4.15 -11.62 -7.90
N PHE A 5 3.71 -12.73 -8.48
CA PHE A 5 4.09 -13.12 -9.82
C PHE A 5 3.69 -12.00 -10.77
N LEU A 6 4.68 -11.42 -11.44
CA LEU A 6 4.52 -10.49 -12.56
C LEU A 6 3.86 -11.25 -13.72
N ASN A 7 2.53 -11.36 -13.71
CA ASN A 7 1.79 -11.75 -14.90
C ASN A 7 1.60 -10.50 -15.76
N ALA A 8 2.17 -10.54 -16.96
CA ALA A 8 2.00 -9.52 -17.99
C ALA A 8 0.50 -9.34 -18.29
N GLY A 9 -0.12 -8.28 -17.76
CA GLY A 9 -1.53 -7.98 -18.03
C GLY A 9 -2.23 -7.05 -17.05
N GLU A 10 -1.76 -6.88 -15.81
CA GLU A 10 -2.27 -5.83 -14.92
C GLU A 10 -1.34 -4.61 -14.92
N GLU A 11 -1.91 -3.44 -15.17
CA GLU A 11 -1.22 -2.16 -15.14
C GLU A 11 -0.78 -1.85 -13.70
N VAL A 12 0.46 -2.14 -13.34
CA VAL A 12 1.02 -1.82 -12.02
C VAL A 12 1.15 -0.30 -11.94
N LYS A 13 0.14 0.35 -11.37
CA LYS A 13 0.02 1.82 -11.27
C LYS A 13 1.10 2.48 -10.38
N TYR A 14 1.92 1.68 -9.70
CA TYR A 14 2.96 2.14 -8.77
C TYR A 14 4.24 1.31 -8.98
N VAL A 15 5.16 1.81 -9.80
CA VAL A 15 6.52 1.24 -9.92
C VAL A 15 7.40 1.94 -8.88
N ALA A 16 7.31 1.49 -7.63
CA ALA A 16 8.21 1.94 -6.58
C ALA A 16 9.62 1.36 -6.81
N LYS A 17 10.65 2.14 -6.50
CA LYS A 17 12.04 1.65 -6.55
C LYS A 17 12.29 0.60 -5.48
N ASN A 18 11.65 0.78 -4.32
CA ASN A 18 11.75 -0.08 -3.16
C ASN A 18 10.41 -0.78 -2.88
N TRP A 19 10.47 -1.87 -2.13
CA TRP A 19 9.28 -2.60 -1.72
C TRP A 19 8.56 -1.89 -0.57
N TYR A 20 7.23 -1.83 -0.64
CA TYR A 20 6.34 -1.41 0.44
C TYR A 20 5.16 -2.40 0.61
N PRO A 21 4.55 -2.49 1.81
CA PRO A 21 3.38 -3.35 2.01
C PRO A 21 2.15 -2.95 1.18
N ILE A 22 1.45 -3.94 0.61
CA ILE A 22 0.18 -3.70 -0.08
C ILE A 22 -0.97 -3.99 0.90
N ILE A 23 -1.91 -3.05 1.02
CA ILE A 23 -3.08 -3.18 1.89
C ILE A 23 -4.21 -3.87 1.12
N ASP A 24 -4.64 -5.02 1.63
CA ASP A 24 -5.85 -5.70 1.18
C ASP A 24 -7.07 -5.03 1.83
N LYS A 25 -7.86 -4.28 1.05
CA LYS A 25 -9.02 -3.52 1.56
C LYS A 25 -10.11 -4.43 2.14
N ASP A 26 -10.24 -5.68 1.68
CA ASP A 26 -11.24 -6.62 2.19
C ASP A 26 -10.91 -7.09 3.62
N LYS A 27 -9.61 -7.07 3.98
CA LYS A 27 -9.13 -7.41 5.33
C LYS A 27 -8.84 -6.19 6.20
N CYS A 28 -8.80 -5.01 5.61
CA CYS A 28 -8.47 -3.77 6.33
C CYS A 28 -9.66 -3.36 7.20
N ILE A 29 -9.43 -3.36 8.52
CA ILE A 29 -10.41 -2.89 9.51
C ILE A 29 -10.27 -1.41 9.85
N GLN A 30 -9.52 -0.65 9.02
CA GLN A 30 -9.28 0.79 9.21
C GLN A 30 -8.71 1.15 10.60
N CYS A 31 -7.78 0.35 11.11
CA CYS A 31 -7.13 0.59 12.41
C CYS A 31 -6.00 1.64 12.36
N TYR A 32 -5.63 2.07 11.14
CA TYR A 32 -4.62 3.09 10.84
C TYR A 32 -3.21 2.85 11.42
N GLN A 33 -2.90 1.63 11.85
CA GLN A 33 -1.57 1.30 12.35
C GLN A 33 -0.49 1.46 11.27
N CYS A 34 -0.80 1.13 10.00
CA CYS A 34 0.13 1.36 8.89
C CYS A 34 0.47 2.85 8.69
N VAL A 35 -0.49 3.75 8.88
CA VAL A 35 -0.30 5.20 8.78
C VAL A 35 0.54 5.70 9.97
N ASN A 36 0.16 5.32 11.20
CA ASN A 36 0.79 5.85 12.41
C ASN A 36 2.19 5.29 12.68
N PHE A 37 2.46 4.05 12.28
CA PHE A 37 3.71 3.37 12.60
C PHE A 37 4.78 3.58 11.53
N CYS A 38 4.41 3.90 10.29
CA CYS A 38 5.38 4.03 9.21
C CYS A 38 6.20 5.32 9.39
N PRO A 39 7.52 5.24 9.64
CA PRO A 39 8.35 6.43 9.84
C PRO A 39 8.68 7.18 8.55
N HIS A 40 8.26 6.64 7.40
CA HIS A 40 8.54 7.17 6.06
C HIS A 40 7.30 7.80 5.41
N ASP A 41 6.20 7.93 6.16
CA ASP A 41 4.95 8.52 5.69
C ASP A 41 4.46 7.91 4.36
N VAL A 42 4.65 6.59 4.19
CA VAL A 42 4.25 5.86 2.98
C VAL A 42 2.74 5.93 2.75
N TYR A 43 1.96 6.00 3.83
CA TYR A 43 0.50 5.96 3.78
C TYR A 43 -0.14 7.23 4.35
N THR A 44 -1.27 7.63 3.76
CA THR A 44 -2.21 8.60 4.33
C THR A 44 -3.60 7.98 4.45
N ILE A 45 -4.54 8.63 5.13
CA ILE A 45 -5.96 8.21 5.13
C ILE A 45 -6.64 8.87 3.92
N GLY A 46 -7.17 8.04 3.01
CA GLY A 46 -7.92 8.47 1.84
C GLY A 46 -9.35 8.89 2.16
N ASP A 47 -10.02 9.49 1.18
CA ASP A 47 -11.41 9.98 1.31
C ASP A 47 -12.42 8.85 1.56
N ASP A 48 -12.09 7.62 1.15
CA ASP A 48 -12.88 6.41 1.40
C ASP A 48 -12.63 5.81 2.80
N GLY A 49 -11.75 6.44 3.59
CA GLY A 49 -11.32 5.99 4.91
C GLY A 49 -10.32 4.82 4.87
N TYR A 50 -9.89 4.36 3.70
CA TYR A 50 -8.82 3.37 3.58
C TYR A 50 -7.47 4.08 3.44
N PRO A 51 -6.36 3.42 3.84
CA PRO A 51 -5.06 4.04 3.66
C PRO A 51 -4.63 4.03 2.19
N ASP A 52 -4.21 5.19 1.69
CA ASP A 52 -3.67 5.40 0.36
C ASP A 52 -2.15 5.51 0.40
N VAL A 53 -1.48 5.03 -0.65
CA VAL A 53 -0.02 5.07 -0.78
C VAL A 53 0.39 6.40 -1.40
N VAL A 54 1.17 7.20 -0.68
CA VAL A 54 1.60 8.56 -1.09
C VAL A 54 3.11 8.72 -1.25
N ASN A 55 3.91 7.91 -0.54
CA ASN A 55 5.37 7.96 -0.62
C ASN A 55 5.99 6.54 -0.65
N PRO A 56 5.91 5.82 -1.77
CA PRO A 56 6.35 4.42 -1.84
C PRO A 56 7.86 4.19 -2.01
N ASP A 57 8.68 5.25 -2.11
CA ASP A 57 10.13 5.19 -2.41
C ASP A 57 11.04 5.29 -1.17
#